data_AF-A0A7W0P8M4-F1
#
_entry.id   AF-A0A7W0P8M4-F1
#
_cell.length_a   1.000
_cell.length_b   1.000
_cell.length_c   1.000
_cell.angle_alpha   90.00
_cell.angle_beta   90.00
_cell.angle_gamma   90.00
#
_symmetry.space_group_name_H-M   'P 1'
#
loop_
_entity.id
_entity.type
_entity.pdbx_description
1 polymer ?
#
loop_
_entity_poly.entity_id
_entity_poly.type
_entity_poly.pdbx_seq_one_letter_code
_entity_poly.pdbx_strand_id
1 'polypeptide(L)' 'MTRMLLQRELNRALLARQLLLRRSRLPLGRALEQVAGVQTQYAPSAYIRLWSSLEGFQLA' A
#
# COMPACT_ATOMS: atom_id res chain seq x y z
N MET A 1 16.96 -24.33 -7.73
CA MET A 1 15.70 -24.92 -7.23
C MET A 1 14.82 -23.82 -6.67
N THR A 2 13.55 -23.77 -7.06
CA THR A 2 12.61 -22.74 -6.57
C THR A 2 11.92 -23.24 -5.30
N ARG A 3 12.04 -22.50 -4.19
CA ARG A 3 11.34 -22.84 -2.93
C ARG A 3 9.88 -22.41 -3.01
N MET A 4 8.97 -23.29 -2.58
CA MET A 4 7.54 -22.96 -2.47
C MET A 4 7.30 -22.04 -1.25
N LEU A 5 6.49 -20.99 -1.45
CA LEU A 5 6.15 -20.05 -0.38
C LEU A 5 4.93 -20.54 0.40
N LEU A 6 5.00 -20.44 1.72
CA LEU A 6 3.85 -20.66 2.60
C LEU A 6 2.84 -19.52 2.47
N GLN A 7 1.59 -19.79 2.83
CA GLN A 7 0.51 -18.78 2.79
C GLN A 7 0.84 -17.50 3.58
N ARG A 8 1.52 -17.61 4.73
CA ARG A 8 1.96 -16.46 5.52
C ARG A 8 3.01 -15.63 4.78
N GLU A 9 3.91 -16.28 4.05
CA GLU A 9 4.94 -15.62 3.26
C GLU A 9 4.30 -14.87 2.07
N LEU A 10 3.35 -15.52 1.38
CA LEU A 10 2.56 -14.88 0.32
C LEU A 10 1.77 -13.68 0.84
N ASN A 11 1.09 -13.79 1.97
CA ASN A 11 0.35 -12.68 2.57
C ASN A 11 1.27 -11.51 2.93
N ARG A 12 2.42 -11.76 3.57
CA ARG A 12 3.38 -10.68 3.86
C ARG A 12 3.93 -10.07 2.59
N ALA A 13 4.20 -10.87 1.56
CA ALA A 13 4.67 -10.38 0.28
C ALA A 13 3.61 -9.50 -0.42
N LEU A 14 2.32 -9.84 -0.29
CA LEU A 14 1.21 -9.01 -0.79
C LEU A 14 1.09 -7.69 -0.01
N LEU A 15 1.04 -7.76 1.32
CA LEU A 15 0.95 -6.57 2.19
C LEU A 15 2.14 -5.62 1.99
N ALA A 16 3.34 -6.16 1.76
CA ALA A 16 4.52 -5.38 1.43
C ALA A 16 4.34 -4.59 0.13
N ARG A 17 3.84 -5.24 -0.93
CA ARG A 17 3.56 -4.60 -2.23
C ARG A 17 2.47 -3.53 -2.12
N GLN A 18 1.51 -3.75 -1.23
CA GLN A 18 0.41 -2.82 -0.93
C GLN A 18 0.77 -1.67 0.03
N LEU A 19 2.03 -1.62 0.49
CA LEU A 19 2.54 -0.62 1.44
C LEU A 19 1.85 -0.66 2.82
N LEU A 20 1.43 -1.85 3.25
CA LEU A 20 0.67 -2.06 4.50
C LEU A 20 1.50 -2.63 5.66
N LEU A 21 2.74 -3.04 5.42
CA LEU A 21 3.63 -3.51 6.51
C LEU A 21 4.35 -2.38 7.24
N ARG A 22 4.54 -1.25 6.56
CA ARG A 22 5.15 -0.02 7.08
C ARG A 22 4.73 1.14 6.19
N ARG A 23 4.65 2.33 6.77
CA ARG A 23 4.48 3.55 5.99
C ARG A 23 5.72 3.77 5.11
N SER A 24 5.48 4.21 3.88
CA SER A 24 6.51 4.38 2.86
C SER A 24 6.78 5.86 2.60
N ARG A 25 8.02 6.22 2.29
CA ARG A 25 8.44 7.57 1.87
C ARG A 25 8.29 7.81 0.37
N LEU A 26 7.41 7.05 -0.29
CA LEU A 26 7.19 7.18 -1.73
C LEU A 26 6.36 8.43 -2.05
N PRO A 27 6.64 9.12 -3.17
CA PRO A 27 5.73 10.12 -3.71
C PRO A 27 4.36 9.53 -4.00
N LEU A 28 3.30 10.32 -3.81
CA LEU A 28 1.91 9.88 -3.96
C LEU A 28 1.64 9.16 -5.30
N GLY A 29 2.07 9.73 -6.42
CA GLY A 29 1.89 9.12 -7.75
C GLY A 29 2.52 7.74 -7.86
N ARG A 30 3.76 7.58 -7.35
CA ARG A 30 4.47 6.28 -7.34
C ARG A 30 3.79 5.26 -6.43
N ALA A 31 3.28 5.69 -5.30
CA ALA A 31 2.52 4.81 -4.41
C ALA A 31 1.26 4.28 -5.09
N LEU A 32 0.50 5.15 -5.78
CA LEU A 32 -0.71 4.77 -6.51
C LEU A 32 -0.41 3.83 -7.68
N GLU A 33 0.63 4.10 -8.46
CA GLU A 33 1.10 3.20 -9.54
C GLU A 33 1.43 1.81 -8.98
N GLN A 34 2.17 1.75 -7.86
CA GLN A 34 2.59 0.49 -7.26
C GLN A 34 1.42 -0.34 -6.74
N VAL A 35 0.35 0.29 -6.22
CA VAL A 35 -0.84 -0.41 -5.73
C VAL A 35 -1.93 -0.58 -6.79
N ALA A 36 -1.67 -0.16 -8.04
CA ALA A 36 -2.63 -0.16 -9.14
C ALA A 36 -3.91 0.66 -8.85
N GLY A 37 -3.77 1.77 -8.13
CA GLY A 37 -4.86 2.66 -7.75
C GLY A 37 -5.52 2.31 -6.41
N VAL A 38 -6.41 3.21 -5.98
CA VAL A 38 -7.21 3.07 -4.76
C VAL A 38 -8.65 3.38 -5.11
N GLN A 39 -9.59 2.65 -4.51
CA GLN A 39 -11.00 2.93 -4.65
C GLN A 39 -11.34 4.28 -4.02
N THR A 40 -11.98 5.16 -4.80
CA THR A 40 -12.36 6.52 -4.40
C THR A 40 -13.88 6.73 -4.42
N GLN A 41 -14.69 5.66 -4.51
CA GLN A 41 -16.15 5.75 -4.51
C GLN A 41 -16.71 6.48 -3.28
N TYR A 42 -15.98 6.41 -2.15
CA TYR A 42 -16.19 7.24 -0.98
C TYR A 42 -14.87 7.95 -0.64
N ALA A 43 -14.78 9.26 -0.88
CA ALA A 43 -13.51 10.00 -0.80
C ALA A 43 -12.71 9.78 0.50
N PRO A 44 -13.32 9.73 1.71
CA PRO A 44 -12.58 9.50 2.95
C PRO A 44 -11.83 8.17 3.01
N SER A 45 -12.30 7.11 2.34
CA SER A 45 -11.61 5.82 2.36
C SER A 45 -10.23 5.89 1.70
N ALA A 46 -10.10 6.69 0.64
CA ALA A 46 -8.83 6.91 -0.04
C ALA A 46 -7.84 7.65 0.87
N TYR A 47 -8.29 8.67 1.60
CA TYR A 47 -7.43 9.41 2.53
C TYR A 47 -6.94 8.53 3.69
N ILE A 48 -7.81 7.71 4.27
CA ILE A 48 -7.44 6.76 5.32
C ILE A 48 -6.40 5.76 4.79
N ARG A 49 -6.61 5.22 3.59
CA ARG A 49 -5.66 4.30 2.94
C ARG A 49 -4.30 4.96 2.72
N LEU A 50 -4.27 6.18 2.19
CA LEU A 50 -3.02 6.92 1.91
C LEU A 50 -2.30 7.32 3.19
N TRP A 51 -3.02 7.81 4.20
CA TRP A 51 -2.47 8.15 5.51
C TRP A 51 -1.82 6.92 6.18
N SER A 52 -2.47 5.76 6.08
CA SER A 52 -1.97 4.50 6.64
C SER A 52 -0.73 3.95 5.92
N SER A 53 -0.53 4.31 4.65
CA SER A 53 0.49 3.71 3.77
C SER A 53 1.68 4.64 3.51
N LEU A 54 1.53 5.95 3.64
CA LEU A 54 2.55 6.94 3.27
C LEU A 54 2.96 7.80 4.45
N GLU A 55 4.26 7.95 4.66
CA GLU A 55 4.81 8.89 5.62
C GLU A 55 4.55 10.33 5.14
N GLY A 56 4.18 11.23 6.06
CA GLY A 56 3.98 12.65 5.74
C GLY A 56 2.73 12.98 4.91
N PHE A 57 1.87 12.01 4.59
CA PHE A 57 0.60 12.30 3.92
C PHE A 57 -0.31 13.18 4.80
N GLN A 58 -0.75 14.30 4.24
CA GLN A 58 -1.60 15.30 4.88
C GLN A 58 -2.69 15.76 3.90
N LEU A 59 -3.85 16.11 4.44
CA LEU A 59 -4.89 16.82 3.70
C LEU A 59 -4.50 18.31 3.67
N ALA A 60 -4.62 18.92 2.50
CA ALA A 60 -4.47 20.36 2.33
C ALA A 60 -5.71 21.11 2.84
#